data_AF-A0A7C9DB89-F1
#
_entry.id   AF-A0A7C9DB89-F1
#
_cell.length_a   1.000
_cell.length_b   1.000
_cell.length_c   1.000
_cell.angle_alpha   90.00
_cell.angle_beta   90.00
_cell.angle_gamma   90.00
#
_symmetry.space_group_name_H-M   'P 1'
#
loop_
_entity.id
_entity.type
_entity.pdbx_description
1 polymer ?
#
loop_
_entity_poly.entity_id
_entity_poly.type
_entity_poly.pdbx_seq_one_letter_code
_entity_poly.pdbx_strand_id
1 'polypeptide(L)'
;EDLTYEKRKDFILSHKLPEEIPIISFHSEANIGPGVLVTMSHIAHAELPWLPIPQSLCGDSSDDYIQPLWRVPVMIPISAAMAICALHLKLRYGEKSDGVVTCRDAEVPGSVVIRPDRKLDHAWMVYSSKQKSPSE
;
A
#
# COMPACT_ATOMS: atom_id res chain seq x y z
N GLU A 1 -17.46 -1.28 5.19
CA GLU A 1 -18.38 -0.57 4.29
C GLU A 1 -18.46 0.95 4.57
N ASP A 2 -17.79 1.45 5.63
CA ASP A 2 -17.92 2.86 6.07
C ASP A 2 -16.97 3.87 5.40
N LEU A 3 -16.12 3.42 4.48
CA LEU A 3 -15.05 4.26 3.89
C LEU A 3 -15.47 5.00 2.61
N THR A 4 -16.72 4.88 2.17
CA THR A 4 -17.20 5.64 1.02
C THR A 4 -17.46 7.10 1.41
N TYR A 5 -17.34 8.02 0.44
CA TYR A 5 -17.59 9.44 0.68
C TYR A 5 -19.00 9.71 1.19
N GLU A 6 -20.01 8.97 0.72
CA GLU A 6 -21.39 9.10 1.18
C GLU A 6 -21.52 8.77 2.67
N LYS A 7 -20.98 7.62 3.09
CA LYS A 7 -21.02 7.21 4.51
C LYS A 7 -20.22 8.13 5.41
N ARG A 8 -19.05 8.60 4.94
CA ARG A 8 -18.26 9.58 5.68
C ARG A 8 -19.01 10.90 5.88
N LYS A 9 -19.72 11.37 4.85
CA LYS A 9 -20.53 12.60 4.95
C LYS A 9 -21.62 12.45 6.00
N ASP A 10 -22.36 11.35 5.98
CA ASP A 10 -23.41 11.07 6.97
C ASP A 10 -22.84 11.01 8.40
N PHE A 11 -21.66 10.42 8.56
CA PHE A 11 -20.96 10.37 9.85
C PHE A 11 -20.58 11.76 10.39
N ILE A 12 -19.96 12.61 9.56
CA ILE A 12 -19.52 13.97 9.97
C ILE A 12 -20.71 14.91 10.23
N LEU A 13 -21.85 14.66 9.57
CA LEU A 13 -23.08 15.41 9.83
C LEU A 13 -23.70 15.04 11.19
N SER A 14 -23.70 13.76 11.54
CA SER A 14 -24.27 13.24 12.79
C SER A 14 -23.35 13.40 14.01
N HIS A 15 -22.03 13.38 13.81
CA HIS A 15 -21.04 13.43 14.89
C HIS A 15 -20.10 14.63 14.71
N LYS A 16 -20.38 15.72 15.43
CA LYS A 16 -19.54 16.92 15.42
C LYS A 16 -18.32 16.74 16.32
N LEU A 17 -17.21 17.32 15.90
CA LEU A 17 -16.00 17.38 16.71
C LEU A 17 -16.20 18.39 17.85
N PRO A 18 -15.72 18.10 19.06
CA PRO A 18 -15.78 19.03 20.19
C PRO A 18 -14.88 20.24 19.95
N GLU A 19 -15.32 21.43 20.36
CA GLU A 19 -14.60 22.69 20.12
C GLU A 19 -13.47 22.92 21.13
N GLU A 20 -13.54 22.29 22.30
CA GLU A 20 -12.62 22.52 23.42
C GLU A 20 -11.34 21.69 23.32
N ILE A 21 -11.26 20.74 22.39
CA ILE A 21 -10.13 19.82 22.26
C ILE A 21 -9.25 20.26 21.09
N PRO A 22 -7.93 20.46 21.29
CA PRO A 22 -7.03 20.76 20.19
C PRO A 22 -6.97 19.58 19.21
N ILE A 23 -7.26 19.86 17.94
CA ILE A 23 -7.21 18.85 16.88
C ILE A 23 -5.90 19.00 16.11
N ILE A 24 -5.22 17.88 15.94
CA ILE A 24 -4.00 17.78 15.13
C ILE A 24 -4.27 16.80 13.99
N SER A 25 -4.06 17.25 12.76
CA SER A 25 -4.14 16.43 11.57
C SER A 25 -2.74 16.11 11.05
N PHE A 26 -2.54 14.88 10.60
CA PHE A 26 -1.30 14.44 9.98
C PHE A 26 -1.50 14.26 8.49
N HIS A 27 -0.63 14.89 7.72
CA HIS A 27 -0.58 14.75 6.27
C HIS A 27 0.47 13.69 5.92
N SER A 28 0.02 12.47 5.61
CA SER A 28 0.87 11.39 5.08
C SER A 28 0.81 11.37 3.55
N GLU A 29 1.95 11.12 2.89
CA GLU A 29 2.06 11.01 1.44
C GLU A 29 2.97 9.84 1.07
N ALA A 30 2.48 8.90 0.28
CA ALA A 30 3.24 7.75 -0.17
C ALA A 30 4.27 8.15 -1.24
N ASN A 31 5.39 7.44 -1.28
CA ASN A 31 6.40 7.65 -2.31
C ASN A 31 5.98 6.98 -3.63
N ILE A 32 5.59 7.80 -4.61
CA ILE A 32 5.23 7.37 -5.98
C ILE A 32 6.41 7.44 -6.97
N GLY A 33 7.65 7.51 -6.47
CA GLY A 33 8.84 7.60 -7.29
C GLY A 33 9.05 6.37 -8.20
N PRO A 34 9.71 6.53 -9.36
CA PRO A 34 9.92 5.43 -10.32
C PRO A 34 10.53 4.17 -9.70
N GLY A 35 11.47 4.30 -8.76
CA GLY A 35 12.11 3.15 -8.11
C GLY A 35 11.15 2.26 -7.32
N VAL A 36 10.12 2.84 -6.68
CA VAL A 36 9.12 2.08 -5.92
C VAL A 36 8.14 1.39 -6.89
N LEU A 37 7.74 2.07 -7.95
CA LEU A 37 6.84 1.52 -8.97
C LEU A 37 7.49 0.40 -9.79
N VAL A 38 8.79 0.54 -10.11
CA VAL A 38 9.57 -0.48 -10.82
C VAL A 38 9.61 -1.82 -10.05
N THR A 39 9.62 -1.78 -8.71
CA THR A 39 9.54 -2.98 -7.88
C THR A 39 8.25 -3.79 -8.17
N MET A 40 7.12 -3.11 -8.36
CA MET A 40 5.86 -3.78 -8.76
C MET A 40 5.91 -4.29 -10.19
N SER A 41 6.46 -3.52 -11.12
CA SER A 41 6.60 -3.96 -12.51
C SER A 41 7.46 -5.22 -12.62
N HIS A 42 8.58 -5.31 -11.89
CA HIS A 42 9.41 -6.53 -11.89
C HIS A 42 8.66 -7.73 -11.32
N ILE A 43 7.87 -7.53 -10.26
CA ILE A 43 7.07 -8.61 -9.66
C ILE A 43 5.95 -9.05 -10.62
N ALA A 44 5.28 -8.12 -11.29
CA ALA A 44 4.24 -8.41 -12.27
C ALA A 44 4.81 -9.08 -13.54
N HIS A 45 6.04 -8.73 -13.94
CA HIS A 45 6.72 -9.34 -15.09
C HIS A 45 7.47 -10.63 -14.75
N ALA A 46 7.62 -10.99 -13.47
CA ALA A 46 8.17 -12.28 -13.04
C ALA A 46 7.14 -13.42 -13.13
N GLU A 47 6.39 -13.47 -14.24
CA GLU A 47 5.66 -14.69 -14.61
C GLU A 47 6.68 -15.82 -14.78
N LEU A 48 6.54 -16.86 -13.95
CA LEU A 48 7.54 -17.92 -13.82
C LEU A 48 7.72 -18.66 -15.15
N PRO A 49 8.95 -18.84 -15.64
CA PRO A 49 9.18 -19.77 -16.74
C PRO A 49 8.77 -21.17 -16.29
N TRP A 50 8.07 -21.89 -17.17
CA TRP A 50 7.87 -23.34 -17.01
C TRP A 50 9.24 -24.01 -16.91
N LEU A 51 9.68 -24.32 -15.70
CA LEU A 51 10.97 -24.96 -15.45
C LEU A 51 10.80 -26.48 -15.54
N PRO A 52 11.46 -27.18 -16.49
CA PRO A 52 11.46 -28.63 -16.53
C PRO A 52 12.29 -29.17 -15.35
N ILE A 53 11.70 -30.05 -14.53
CA ILE A 53 12.39 -30.69 -13.41
C ILE A 53 13.25 -31.85 -13.94
N PRO A 54 14.52 -32.01 -13.52
CA PRO A 54 15.30 -33.21 -13.82
C PRO A 54 14.70 -34.43 -13.12
N GLN A 55 14.51 -35.52 -13.87
CA GLN A 55 13.96 -36.80 -13.36
C GLN A 55 14.70 -37.36 -12.13
N SER A 56 15.91 -36.89 -11.81
CA SER A 56 16.70 -37.40 -10.68
C SER A 56 16.16 -37.07 -9.29
N LEU A 57 15.14 -36.20 -9.18
CA LEU A 57 14.46 -35.89 -7.91
C LEU A 57 13.08 -36.55 -7.80
N CYS A 58 12.59 -37.18 -8.86
CA CYS A 58 11.35 -37.94 -8.84
C CYS A 58 11.72 -39.42 -8.76
N GLY A 59 11.45 -40.02 -7.60
CA GLY A 59 11.62 -41.45 -7.41
C GLY A 59 10.90 -42.22 -8.52
N ASP A 60 11.59 -43.25 -9.00
CA ASP A 60 11.19 -44.10 -10.11
C ASP A 60 9.86 -44.81 -9.80
N SER A 61 8.76 -44.33 -10.37
CA SER A 61 7.53 -45.12 -10.48
C SER A 61 6.65 -44.55 -11.59
N SER A 62 6.59 -45.33 -12.66
CA SER A 62 5.54 -45.35 -13.68
C SER A 62 4.14 -45.25 -13.07
N ASP A 63 3.44 -44.15 -13.31
CA ASP A 63 2.14 -44.13 -13.99
C ASP A 63 1.63 -42.68 -14.07
N ASP A 64 0.76 -42.47 -15.05
CA ASP A 64 0.12 -41.24 -15.48
C ASP A 64 -0.38 -40.32 -14.34
N TYR A 65 0.37 -39.25 -14.01
CA TYR A 65 -0.09 -38.17 -13.13
C TYR A 65 0.35 -36.80 -13.67
N ILE A 66 -0.61 -36.03 -14.15
CA ILE A 66 -0.47 -34.60 -14.44
C ILE A 66 -0.05 -33.90 -13.13
N GLN A 67 1.21 -33.51 -13.02
CA GLN A 67 1.72 -32.84 -11.82
C GLN A 67 1.22 -31.39 -11.74
N PRO A 68 0.75 -30.92 -10.57
CA PRO A 68 0.33 -29.54 -10.39
C PRO A 68 1.57 -28.62 -10.43
N LEU A 69 1.53 -27.64 -11.34
CA LEU A 69 2.48 -26.53 -11.48
C LEU A 69 2.84 -25.92 -10.11
N TRP A 70 4.11 -25.94 -9.72
CA TRP A 70 4.58 -25.35 -8.45
C TRP A 70 4.23 -23.86 -8.43
N ARG A 71 3.29 -23.46 -7.56
CA ARG A 71 2.93 -22.05 -7.35
C ARG A 71 4.04 -21.39 -6.52
N VAL A 72 4.97 -20.68 -7.16
CA VAL A 72 5.96 -19.89 -6.39
C VAL A 72 5.24 -18.68 -5.79
N PRO A 73 5.33 -18.45 -4.47
CA PRO A 73 4.64 -17.35 -3.83
C PRO A 73 5.25 -16.02 -4.28
N VAL A 74 4.48 -15.24 -5.03
CA VAL A 74 4.84 -13.88 -5.38
C VAL A 74 4.59 -12.98 -4.17
N MET A 75 5.66 -12.43 -3.60
CA MET A 75 5.57 -11.50 -2.47
C MET A 75 5.54 -10.06 -2.99
N ILE A 76 4.44 -9.37 -2.77
CA ILE A 76 4.25 -7.95 -3.11
C ILE A 76 4.62 -7.11 -1.90
N PRO A 77 5.67 -6.25 -1.96
CA PRO A 77 5.95 -5.30 -0.90
C PRO A 77 4.76 -4.36 -0.69
N ILE A 78 4.32 -4.22 0.56
CA ILE A 78 3.19 -3.36 0.92
C ILE A 78 3.43 -1.94 0.44
N SER A 79 4.63 -1.39 0.65
CA SER A 79 5.00 -0.04 0.21
C SER A 79 4.79 0.19 -1.30
N ALA A 80 5.04 -0.84 -2.11
CA ALA A 80 4.89 -0.74 -3.55
C ALA A 80 3.41 -0.86 -3.97
N ALA A 81 2.61 -1.65 -3.27
CA ALA A 81 1.15 -1.62 -3.41
C ALA A 81 0.56 -0.25 -3.03
N MET A 82 1.01 0.34 -1.91
CA MET A 82 0.59 1.68 -1.47
C MET A 82 0.95 2.76 -2.49
N ALA A 83 2.14 2.69 -3.09
CA ALA A 83 2.57 3.62 -4.13
C ALA A 83 1.67 3.55 -5.38
N ILE A 84 1.26 2.35 -5.81
CA ILE A 84 0.32 2.19 -6.92
C ILE A 84 -1.05 2.74 -6.56
N CYS A 85 -1.56 2.45 -5.36
CA CYS A 85 -2.85 2.98 -4.92
C CYS A 85 -2.81 4.51 -4.81
N ALA A 86 -1.72 5.08 -4.31
CA ALA A 86 -1.53 6.53 -4.24
C ALA A 86 -1.48 7.15 -5.65
N LEU A 87 -0.80 6.50 -6.59
CA LEU A 87 -0.77 6.92 -7.98
C LEU A 87 -2.17 6.86 -8.61
N HIS A 88 -2.92 5.79 -8.36
CA HIS A 88 -4.30 5.64 -8.83
C HIS A 88 -5.19 6.78 -8.30
N LEU A 89 -5.12 7.08 -7.00
CA LEU A 89 -5.88 8.18 -6.39
C LEU A 89 -5.47 9.55 -6.96
N LYS A 90 -4.18 9.76 -7.20
CA LYS A 90 -3.68 10.98 -7.84
C LYS A 90 -4.19 11.13 -9.27
N LEU A 91 -4.24 10.06 -10.05
CA LEU A 91 -4.78 10.09 -11.42
C LEU A 91 -6.29 10.31 -11.43
N ARG A 92 -7.01 9.73 -10.46
CA ARG A 92 -8.48 9.80 -10.38
C ARG A 92 -8.98 11.14 -9.84
N TYR A 93 -8.31 11.69 -8.83
CA TYR A 93 -8.78 12.85 -8.07
C TYR A 93 -7.85 14.06 -8.14
N GLY A 94 -6.65 13.92 -8.70
CA GLY A 94 -5.65 15.00 -8.76
C GLY A 94 -4.94 15.29 -7.43
N GLU A 95 -5.29 14.56 -6.37
CA GLU A 95 -4.82 14.81 -5.00
C GLU A 95 -3.73 13.82 -4.59
N LYS A 96 -2.84 14.26 -3.70
CA LYS A 96 -1.83 13.39 -3.08
C LYS A 96 -2.49 12.43 -2.09
N SER A 97 -1.85 11.30 -1.83
CA SER A 97 -2.36 10.27 -0.92
C SER A 97 -1.22 9.46 -0.30
N ASP A 98 -1.47 8.89 0.88
CA ASP A 98 -0.64 7.87 1.52
C ASP A 98 -0.88 6.44 0.98
N GLY A 99 -1.69 6.33 -0.08
CA GLY A 99 -2.06 5.11 -0.78
C GLY A 99 -3.40 4.52 -0.33
N VAL A 100 -4.04 5.08 0.70
CA VAL A 100 -5.42 4.72 1.07
C VAL A 100 -6.29 5.97 1.21
N VAL A 101 -5.81 7.00 1.89
CA VAL A 101 -6.55 8.24 2.14
C VAL A 101 -5.89 9.38 1.39
N THR A 102 -6.68 10.28 0.79
CA THR A 102 -6.10 11.50 0.20
C THR A 102 -5.62 12.43 1.31
N CYS A 103 -4.53 13.16 1.08
CA CYS A 103 -3.99 14.04 2.12
C CYS A 103 -5.01 15.11 2.54
N ARG A 104 -5.81 15.58 1.59
CA ARG A 104 -6.89 16.53 1.82
C ARG A 104 -7.97 15.98 2.74
N ASP A 105 -8.26 14.68 2.62
CA ASP A 105 -9.25 14.00 3.46
C ASP A 105 -8.75 13.73 4.88
N ALA A 106 -7.43 13.63 5.08
CA ALA A 106 -6.81 13.49 6.40
C ALA A 106 -6.78 14.80 7.21
N GLU A 107 -6.90 15.95 6.53
CA GLU A 107 -6.88 17.27 7.14
C GLU A 107 -8.29 17.71 7.60
N VAL A 108 -8.44 17.89 8.91
CA VAL A 108 -9.68 18.41 9.49
C VAL A 108 -9.64 19.95 9.45
N PRO A 109 -10.68 20.63 8.92
CA PRO A 109 -10.73 22.09 8.94
C PRO A 109 -10.58 22.67 10.35
N GLY A 110 -9.72 23.67 10.53
CA GLY A 110 -9.45 24.29 11.83
C GLY A 110 -8.42 23.55 12.70
N SER A 111 -7.96 22.37 12.28
CA SER A 111 -6.88 21.65 12.97
C SER A 111 -5.50 22.23 12.67
N VAL A 112 -4.55 21.95 13.56
CA VAL A 112 -3.12 22.14 13.28
C VAL A 112 -2.66 20.98 12.41
N VAL A 113 -2.24 21.28 11.18
CA VAL A 113 -1.78 20.24 10.24
C VAL A 113 -0.27 20.08 10.30
N ILE A 114 0.18 18.86 10.59
CA ILE A 114 1.59 18.46 10.53
C ILE A 114 1.86 17.83 9.17
N ARG A 115 2.85 18.38 8.44
CA ARG A 115 3.27 17.90 7.12
C ARG A 115 4.74 17.47 7.17
N PRO A 116 5.02 16.18 7.42
CA PRO A 116 6.38 15.66 7.39
C PRO A 116 6.99 15.80 5.98
N ASP A 117 8.26 16.17 5.90
CA ASP A 117 8.99 16.23 4.62
C ASP A 117 9.20 14.84 4.01
N ARG A 118 9.32 13.82 4.87
CA ARG A 118 9.49 12.43 4.47
C ARG A 118 8.18 11.85 3.93
N LYS A 119 8.29 11.11 2.83
CA LYS A 119 7.17 10.36 2.25
C LYS A 119 6.89 9.11 3.09
N LEU A 120 5.71 9.07 3.69
CA LEU A 120 5.23 8.01 4.57
C LEU A 120 3.92 7.47 3.99
N ASP A 121 3.92 6.21 3.59
CA ASP A 121 2.69 5.52 3.19
C ASP A 121 1.81 5.17 4.42
N HIS A 122 0.58 4.76 4.18
CA HIS A 122 -0.36 4.41 5.26
C HIS A 122 0.16 3.26 6.14
N ALA A 123 0.91 2.33 5.55
CA ALA A 123 1.44 1.16 6.22
C ALA A 123 2.56 1.54 7.20
N TRP A 124 3.26 2.65 6.98
CA TRP A 124 4.25 3.20 7.90
C TRP A 124 3.69 3.38 9.32
N MET A 125 2.45 3.87 9.47
CA MET A 125 1.86 4.07 10.80
C MET A 125 1.74 2.77 11.60
N VAL A 126 1.63 1.62 10.93
CA VAL A 126 1.45 0.31 11.55
C VAL A 126 2.78 -0.45 11.66
N TYR A 127 3.62 -0.36 10.64
CA TYR A 127 4.84 -1.16 10.51
C TYR A 127 6.13 -0.39 10.80
N SER A 128 6.09 0.86 11.27
CA SER A 128 7.31 1.58 11.64
C SER A 128 8.01 0.84 12.80
N SER A 129 9.17 0.25 12.51
CA SER A 129 10.06 -0.22 13.56
C SER A 129 10.80 0.98 14.14
N LYS A 130 11.01 1.02 15.47
CA LYS A 130 11.74 2.11 16.15
C LYS A 130 13.22 2.22 15.74
N GLN A 131 13.75 1.33 14.91
CA GLN A 131 15.13 1.42 14.44
C GLN A 131 15.23 2.40 13.28
N LYS A 132 15.67 3.62 13.59
CA LYS A 132 16.15 4.56 12.56
C LYS A 132 17.45 3.99 11.99
N SER A 133 17.44 3.59 10.72
CA SER A 133 18.68 3.37 9.99
C SER A 133 19.38 4.73 9.83
N PRO A 134 20.71 4.82 10.04
CA PRO A 134 21.46 6.07 9.89
C PRO A 134 21.59 6.55 8.45
N SER A 135 20.97 5.85 7.49
CA SER A 135 21.02 6.11 6.05
C SER A 135 19.69 6.59 5.46
N GLU A 136 18.73 7.00 6.31
CA GLU A 136 17.49 7.68 5.90
C GLU A 136 17.47 9.16 6.27
#